data_AF-A0A2H0MIM3-F1
#
_entry.id   AF-A0A2H0MIM3-F1
#
_cell.length_a   1.000
_cell.length_b   1.000
_cell.length_c   1.000
_cell.angle_alpha   90.00
_cell.angle_beta   90.00
_cell.angle_gamma   90.00
#
_symmetry.space_group_name_H-M   'P 1'
#
loop_
_entity.id
_entity.type
_entity.pdbx_description
1 polymer ?
#
loop_
_entity_poly.entity_id
_entity_poly.type
_entity_poly.pdbx_seq_one_letter_code
_entity_poly.pdbx_strand_id
1 'polypeptide(L)'
;MRREYGSHLQTFTAAITIASALMMMPLANVAFADDGMIAHGGKLYDKWFKVTKAPTPKDTHKSWPGSNTKKKGNATHRCKSCHGWDYMGKDGAYSSGSYKTGITGLRKYDGGDAAKVVAVLNDSVHGYSGKMDAATKDAIAMFVTKGQVDMDVYIDRASKKAKGNAAKGKNYYGTLCVNCHGVNGELPKDMPALGGLSNNNPWEILHKILNGQPGEAMPALRALPMEVSADVLSYLQTLPKE
;
A
#
# COMPACT_ATOMS: atom_id res chain seq x y z
N MET A 1 59.78 -4.56 -75.38
CA MET A 1 60.31 -5.94 -75.39
C MET A 1 60.55 -6.35 -73.94
N ARG A 2 60.07 -7.55 -73.57
CA ARG A 2 59.92 -8.12 -72.21
C ARG A 2 60.94 -7.67 -71.15
N ARG A 3 60.46 -7.48 -69.92
CA ARG A 3 60.89 -8.29 -68.76
C ARG A 3 59.95 -8.13 -67.58
N GLU A 4 59.28 -9.23 -67.29
CA GLU A 4 58.64 -9.52 -66.02
C GLU A 4 59.68 -9.50 -64.90
N TYR A 5 59.34 -8.89 -63.77
CA TYR A 5 59.90 -9.20 -62.47
C TYR A 5 58.74 -9.26 -61.49
N GLY A 6 58.44 -10.49 -61.05
CA GLY A 6 57.53 -10.74 -59.95
C GLY A 6 58.17 -10.34 -58.63
N SER A 7 57.36 -9.83 -57.71
CA SER A 7 57.65 -9.93 -56.28
C SER A 7 56.38 -10.34 -55.54
N HIS A 8 56.43 -11.56 -55.04
CA HIS A 8 55.63 -12.18 -53.99
C HIS A 8 54.76 -11.24 -53.15
N LEU A 9 53.45 -11.28 -53.42
CA LEU A 9 52.44 -10.82 -52.48
C LEU A 9 52.25 -11.91 -51.41
N GLN A 10 53.01 -11.86 -50.32
CA GLN A 10 52.71 -12.65 -49.14
C GLN A 10 51.50 -12.03 -48.43
N THR A 11 50.34 -12.66 -48.63
CA THR A 11 49.11 -12.39 -47.90
C THR A 11 49.29 -12.80 -46.43
N PHE A 12 49.54 -11.84 -45.54
CA PHE A 12 49.29 -12.03 -44.12
C PHE A 12 47.83 -11.67 -43.82
N THR A 13 46.97 -12.68 -43.86
CA THR A 13 45.61 -12.62 -43.31
C THR A 13 45.73 -12.58 -41.79
N ALA A 14 45.78 -11.38 -41.22
CA ALA A 14 45.59 -11.20 -39.79
C ALA A 14 44.10 -11.42 -39.46
N ALA A 15 43.76 -12.63 -39.02
CA ALA A 15 42.46 -12.94 -38.44
C ALA A 15 42.33 -12.21 -37.10
N ILE A 16 41.77 -11.00 -37.12
CA ILE A 16 41.34 -10.30 -35.91
C ILE A 16 40.10 -11.03 -35.40
N THR A 17 40.29 -11.92 -34.43
CA THR A 17 39.20 -12.48 -33.63
C THR A 17 38.72 -11.39 -32.69
N ILE A 18 37.69 -10.66 -33.12
CA ILE A 18 36.93 -9.77 -32.23
C ILE A 18 36.11 -10.68 -31.31
N ALA A 19 36.66 -11.00 -30.14
CA ALA A 19 35.88 -11.54 -29.05
C ALA A 19 34.97 -10.42 -28.52
N SER A 20 33.81 -10.23 -29.17
CA SER A 20 32.73 -9.41 -28.66
C SER A 20 32.17 -10.09 -27.41
N ALA A 21 32.75 -9.78 -26.25
CA ALA A 21 32.11 -10.06 -24.98
C ALA A 21 30.88 -9.15 -24.88
N LEU A 22 29.73 -9.65 -25.35
CA LEU A 22 28.42 -9.13 -24.94
C LEU A 22 28.32 -9.37 -23.43
N MET A 23 28.75 -8.40 -22.62
CA MET A 23 28.36 -8.32 -21.22
C MET A 23 26.85 -8.08 -21.18
N MET A 24 26.09 -9.17 -21.03
CA MET A 24 24.69 -9.10 -20.63
C MET A 24 24.64 -8.44 -19.25
N MET A 25 23.95 -7.30 -19.19
CA MET A 25 23.65 -6.57 -17.97
C MET A 25 22.93 -7.46 -16.94
N PRO A 26 23.04 -7.08 -15.66
CA PRO A 26 21.81 -6.74 -14.97
C PRO A 26 21.91 -5.30 -14.49
N LEU A 27 21.22 -4.39 -15.18
CA LEU A 27 20.74 -3.18 -14.52
C LEU A 27 19.60 -3.65 -13.61
N ALA A 28 19.95 -4.03 -12.39
CA ALA A 28 18.98 -4.10 -11.29
C ALA A 28 18.60 -2.65 -10.92
N ASN A 29 17.83 -2.00 -11.79
CA ASN A 29 17.15 -0.75 -11.46
C ASN A 29 15.89 -1.11 -10.67
N VAL A 30 15.99 -1.19 -9.34
CA VAL A 30 14.80 -1.19 -8.46
C VAL A 30 15.13 -0.65 -7.06
N ALA A 31 15.67 0.56 -6.99
CA ALA A 31 15.63 1.37 -5.76
C ALA A 31 14.44 2.36 -5.73
N PHE A 32 13.62 2.37 -6.79
CA PHE A 32 12.40 3.19 -6.90
C PHE A 32 11.09 2.37 -6.81
N ALA A 33 11.17 1.04 -6.71
CA ALA A 33 9.99 0.16 -6.75
C ALA A 33 9.30 -0.07 -5.39
N ASP A 34 9.94 0.35 -4.28
CA ASP A 34 9.45 0.01 -2.94
C ASP A 34 8.12 0.72 -2.60
N ASP A 35 7.99 2.03 -2.85
CA ASP A 35 6.78 2.78 -2.44
C ASP A 35 5.51 2.35 -3.18
N GLY A 36 5.61 2.04 -4.47
CA GLY A 36 4.48 1.55 -5.26
C GLY A 36 4.00 0.17 -4.80
N MET A 37 4.94 -0.74 -4.51
CA MET A 37 4.63 -2.06 -3.98
C MET A 37 4.05 -1.99 -2.57
N ILE A 38 4.62 -1.14 -1.71
CA ILE A 38 4.13 -0.88 -0.36
C ILE A 38 2.71 -0.30 -0.41
N ALA A 39 2.46 0.69 -1.28
CA ALA A 39 1.13 1.26 -1.49
C ALA A 39 0.12 0.20 -1.95
N HIS A 40 0.52 -0.65 -2.89
CA HIS A 40 -0.30 -1.77 -3.34
C HIS A 40 -0.62 -2.74 -2.18
N GLY A 41 0.37 -3.07 -1.36
CA GLY A 41 0.21 -3.88 -0.15
C GLY A 41 -0.76 -3.25 0.86
N GLY A 42 -0.71 -1.93 1.06
CA GLY A 42 -1.68 -1.21 1.90
C GLY A 42 -3.10 -1.28 1.33
N LYS A 43 -3.27 -1.13 0.01
CA LYS A 43 -4.57 -1.29 -0.64
C LYS A 43 -5.13 -2.72 -0.47
N LEU A 44 -4.25 -3.73 -0.52
CA LEU A 44 -4.60 -5.13 -0.23
C LEU A 44 -4.99 -5.33 1.24
N TYR A 45 -4.28 -4.71 2.19
CA TYR A 45 -4.59 -4.72 3.63
C TYR A 45 -6.00 -4.23 3.94
N ASP A 46 -6.47 -3.20 3.21
CA ASP A 46 -7.85 -2.74 3.27
C ASP A 46 -8.83 -3.79 2.76
N LYS A 47 -8.73 -4.19 1.49
CA LYS A 47 -9.75 -5.03 0.84
C LYS A 47 -9.17 -5.85 -0.33
N TRP A 48 -8.32 -6.81 -0.02
CA TRP A 48 -7.60 -7.64 -0.99
C TRP A 48 -8.47 -8.18 -2.12
N PHE A 49 -9.64 -8.74 -1.83
CA PHE A 49 -10.50 -9.36 -2.85
C PHE A 49 -11.06 -8.36 -3.87
N LYS A 50 -11.19 -7.07 -3.50
CA LYS A 50 -11.58 -6.02 -4.45
C LYS A 50 -10.40 -5.62 -5.34
N VAL A 51 -9.18 -5.62 -4.81
CA VAL A 51 -7.96 -5.30 -5.56
C VAL A 51 -7.60 -6.42 -6.53
N THR A 52 -7.64 -7.67 -6.09
CA THR A 52 -7.31 -8.85 -6.91
C THR A 52 -8.46 -9.30 -7.80
N LYS A 53 -9.64 -8.67 -7.70
CA LYS A 53 -10.88 -9.07 -8.37
C LYS A 53 -11.33 -10.50 -8.04
N ALA A 54 -10.88 -11.04 -6.92
CA ALA A 54 -11.33 -12.34 -6.42
C ALA A 54 -12.81 -12.31 -6.01
N PRO A 55 -13.49 -13.47 -5.96
CA PRO A 55 -14.84 -13.55 -5.41
C PRO A 55 -14.91 -12.95 -3.99
N THR A 56 -15.93 -12.14 -3.73
CA THR A 56 -16.14 -11.55 -2.41
C THR A 56 -16.48 -12.66 -1.40
N PRO A 57 -15.72 -12.82 -0.30
CA PRO A 57 -16.01 -13.83 0.72
C PRO A 57 -17.40 -13.63 1.32
N LYS A 58 -18.21 -14.69 1.37
CA LYS A 58 -19.57 -14.63 1.95
C LYS A 58 -19.59 -15.12 3.38
N ASP A 59 -18.64 -15.98 3.73
CA ASP A 59 -18.42 -16.53 5.06
C ASP A 59 -17.79 -15.52 6.01
N THR A 60 -17.84 -15.84 7.30
CA THR A 60 -17.05 -15.17 8.34
C THR A 60 -15.69 -15.84 8.41
N HIS A 61 -14.63 -15.04 8.45
CA HIS A 61 -13.27 -15.53 8.55
C HIS A 61 -13.12 -16.45 9.77
N LYS A 62 -12.52 -17.64 9.58
CA LYS A 62 -12.42 -18.69 10.63
C LYS A 62 -11.84 -18.22 11.96
N SER A 63 -10.87 -17.31 11.92
CA SER A 63 -10.23 -16.72 13.11
C SER A 63 -10.91 -15.46 13.63
N TRP A 64 -12.05 -15.08 13.06
CA TRP A 64 -12.85 -14.00 13.62
C TRP A 64 -13.37 -14.43 15.01
N PRO A 65 -13.18 -13.62 16.06
CA PRO A 65 -13.57 -14.03 17.41
C PRO A 65 -15.08 -14.26 17.52
N GLY A 66 -15.48 -15.43 18.00
CA GLY A 66 -16.91 -15.76 18.22
C GLY A 66 -17.62 -14.81 19.18
N SER A 67 -16.87 -14.14 20.06
CA SER A 67 -17.37 -13.10 20.96
C SER A 67 -17.76 -11.80 20.24
N ASN A 68 -17.30 -11.56 19.01
CA ASN A 68 -17.66 -10.39 18.22
C ASN A 68 -18.76 -10.72 17.19
N THR A 69 -20.00 -10.52 17.61
CA THR A 69 -21.21 -10.71 16.76
C THR A 69 -21.58 -9.47 15.93
N LYS A 70 -20.84 -8.35 16.08
CA LYS A 70 -21.14 -7.07 15.41
C LYS A 70 -20.67 -7.03 13.96
N LYS A 71 -19.83 -7.98 13.55
CA LYS A 71 -19.31 -8.12 12.17
C LYS A 71 -19.44 -9.56 11.70
N LYS A 72 -19.65 -9.73 10.40
CA LYS A 72 -19.79 -11.02 9.73
C LYS A 72 -19.44 -10.88 8.24
N GLY A 73 -19.31 -12.01 7.54
CA GLY A 73 -19.11 -12.01 6.09
C GLY A 73 -17.77 -11.38 5.68
N ASN A 74 -17.72 -10.83 4.47
CA ASN A 74 -16.53 -10.19 3.88
C ASN A 74 -15.81 -9.17 4.79
N ALA A 75 -16.52 -8.50 5.71
CA ALA A 75 -15.95 -7.50 6.58
C ALA A 75 -14.86 -8.12 7.47
N THR A 76 -14.99 -9.40 7.81
CA THR A 76 -14.07 -10.14 8.68
C THR A 76 -12.84 -10.68 7.93
N HIS A 77 -12.83 -10.66 6.60
CA HIS A 77 -11.71 -11.09 5.76
C HIS A 77 -10.74 -9.96 5.39
N ARG A 78 -11.01 -8.73 5.84
CA ARG A 78 -10.12 -7.57 5.63
C ARG A 78 -9.06 -7.56 6.72
N CYS A 79 -7.78 -7.46 6.37
CA CYS A 79 -6.68 -7.48 7.36
C CYS A 79 -6.87 -6.37 8.41
N LYS A 80 -7.27 -5.17 7.95
CA LYS A 80 -7.61 -4.04 8.82
C LYS A 80 -8.66 -4.37 9.89
N SER A 81 -9.57 -5.30 9.64
CA SER A 81 -10.69 -5.58 10.55
C SER A 81 -10.24 -6.27 11.84
N CYS A 82 -9.13 -7.01 11.77
CA CYS A 82 -8.49 -7.62 12.94
C CYS A 82 -7.36 -6.76 13.49
N HIS A 83 -6.55 -6.16 12.61
CA HIS A 83 -5.30 -5.49 12.96
C HIS A 83 -5.40 -3.96 13.09
N GLY A 84 -6.57 -3.38 12.83
CA GLY A 84 -6.85 -1.95 13.02
C GLY A 84 -6.41 -1.06 11.86
N TRP A 85 -7.08 0.08 11.69
CA TRP A 85 -6.65 1.11 10.73
C TRP A 85 -5.37 1.83 11.18
N ASP A 86 -5.12 1.83 12.48
CA ASP A 86 -3.91 2.34 13.12
C ASP A 86 -2.81 1.27 13.30
N TYR A 87 -3.04 0.07 12.75
CA TYR A 87 -2.14 -1.09 12.83
C TYR A 87 -1.87 -1.60 14.25
N MET A 88 -2.64 -1.19 15.25
CA MET A 88 -2.43 -1.53 16.66
C MET A 88 -3.43 -2.57 17.18
N GLY A 89 -4.44 -2.95 16.39
CA GLY A 89 -5.44 -3.95 16.77
C GLY A 89 -6.08 -3.64 18.13
N LYS A 90 -6.07 -4.62 19.03
CA LYS A 90 -6.61 -4.52 20.40
C LYS A 90 -5.99 -3.39 21.23
N ASP A 91 -4.76 -2.99 20.92
CA ASP A 91 -4.00 -2.00 21.69
C ASP A 91 -4.24 -0.57 21.17
N GLY A 92 -5.01 -0.42 20.08
CA GLY A 92 -5.31 0.85 19.45
C GLY A 92 -6.80 1.19 19.41
N ALA A 93 -7.23 1.75 18.28
CA ALA A 93 -8.60 2.21 18.05
C ALA A 93 -9.64 1.06 18.13
N TYR A 94 -9.19 -0.18 17.99
CA TYR A 94 -10.02 -1.39 18.08
C TYR A 94 -9.98 -2.04 19.47
N SER A 95 -9.46 -1.34 20.50
CA SER A 95 -9.68 -1.70 21.92
C SER A 95 -11.17 -1.66 22.31
N SER A 96 -11.99 -0.94 21.55
CA SER A 96 -13.44 -0.81 21.72
C SER A 96 -14.19 -0.77 20.38
N GLY A 97 -15.50 -0.56 20.42
CA GLY A 97 -16.33 -0.40 19.21
C GLY A 97 -16.72 -1.70 18.51
N SER A 98 -17.15 -1.59 17.25
CA SER A 98 -17.69 -2.73 16.49
C SER A 98 -16.63 -3.71 15.98
N TYR A 99 -15.37 -3.29 15.95
CA TYR A 99 -14.22 -4.12 15.58
C TYR A 99 -13.37 -4.52 16.79
N LYS A 100 -13.92 -4.50 18.02
CA LYS A 100 -13.23 -5.04 19.20
C LYS A 100 -13.08 -6.56 19.07
N THR A 101 -11.92 -7.00 18.60
CA THR A 101 -11.61 -8.42 18.38
C THR A 101 -10.74 -9.01 19.49
N GLY A 102 -9.93 -8.19 20.17
CA GLY A 102 -8.87 -8.69 21.06
C GLY A 102 -7.66 -9.26 20.30
N ILE A 103 -7.57 -9.07 18.98
CA ILE A 103 -6.43 -9.49 18.17
C ILE A 103 -5.36 -8.40 18.17
N THR A 104 -4.08 -8.77 18.26
CA THR A 104 -2.96 -7.83 18.29
C THR A 104 -2.80 -7.07 16.97
N GLY A 105 -2.24 -5.86 17.05
CA GLY A 105 -1.78 -5.12 15.89
C GLY A 105 -0.54 -5.73 15.20
N LEU A 106 -0.02 -4.98 14.24
CA LEU A 106 1.10 -5.34 13.38
C LEU A 106 2.37 -4.53 13.67
N ARG A 107 2.31 -3.44 14.45
CA ARG A 107 3.45 -2.51 14.65
C ARG A 107 4.77 -3.20 15.01
N LYS A 108 4.75 -4.32 15.75
CA LYS A 108 5.96 -5.10 16.11
C LYS A 108 6.67 -5.79 14.93
N TYR A 109 6.03 -5.86 13.76
CA TYR A 109 6.59 -6.45 12.54
C TYR A 109 7.17 -5.41 11.58
N ASP A 110 7.08 -4.12 11.94
CA ASP A 110 7.75 -3.04 11.21
C ASP A 110 9.28 -3.25 11.27
N GLY A 111 9.97 -3.12 10.13
CA GLY A 111 11.37 -3.50 9.97
C GLY A 111 11.65 -5.02 10.02
N GLY A 112 10.61 -5.86 10.07
CA GLY A 112 10.72 -7.31 10.18
C GLY A 112 11.03 -8.04 8.86
N ASP A 113 11.00 -9.37 8.92
CA ASP A 113 11.26 -10.26 7.78
C ASP A 113 9.97 -10.54 6.98
N ALA A 114 9.94 -10.11 5.71
CA ALA A 114 8.80 -10.28 4.81
C ALA A 114 8.45 -11.75 4.57
N ALA A 115 9.43 -12.66 4.51
CA ALA A 115 9.18 -14.08 4.29
C ALA A 115 8.40 -14.71 5.45
N LYS A 116 8.64 -14.25 6.69
CA LYS A 116 7.86 -14.69 7.86
C LYS A 116 6.42 -14.21 7.77
N VAL A 117 6.17 -13.01 7.26
CA VAL A 117 4.81 -12.52 7.04
C VAL A 117 4.09 -13.36 5.99
N VAL A 118 4.76 -13.69 4.88
CA VAL A 118 4.19 -14.60 3.85
C VAL A 118 3.87 -15.97 4.44
N ALA A 119 4.75 -16.53 5.27
CA ALA A 119 4.49 -17.80 5.95
C ALA A 119 3.23 -17.74 6.83
N VAL A 120 3.08 -16.68 7.62
CA VAL A 120 1.90 -16.45 8.48
C VAL A 120 0.62 -16.26 7.66
N LEU A 121 0.66 -15.61 6.49
CA LEU A 121 -0.52 -15.49 5.63
C LEU A 121 -1.03 -16.87 5.14
N ASN A 122 -0.13 -17.85 4.98
CA ASN A 122 -0.49 -19.19 4.50
C ASN A 122 -0.90 -20.15 5.62
N ASP A 123 -0.68 -19.80 6.88
CA ASP A 123 -0.91 -20.71 8.01
C ASP A 123 -2.39 -21.07 8.25
N SER A 124 -2.64 -21.93 9.23
CA SER A 124 -4.00 -22.34 9.58
C SER A 124 -4.81 -21.26 10.33
N VAL A 125 -4.23 -20.12 10.69
CA VAL A 125 -4.91 -18.98 11.31
C VAL A 125 -5.44 -18.05 10.20
N HIS A 126 -4.59 -17.56 9.31
CA HIS A 126 -5.02 -16.70 8.21
C HIS A 126 -5.66 -17.51 7.06
N GLY A 127 -5.03 -18.61 6.66
CA GLY A 127 -5.58 -19.51 5.64
C GLY A 127 -5.73 -18.87 4.27
N TYR A 128 -4.78 -18.04 3.84
CA TYR A 128 -4.74 -17.47 2.49
C TYR A 128 -3.96 -18.32 1.48
N SER A 129 -3.48 -19.51 1.89
CA SER A 129 -2.93 -20.48 0.95
C SER A 129 -3.95 -20.79 -0.16
N GLY A 130 -3.54 -20.65 -1.42
CA GLY A 130 -4.41 -20.82 -2.59
C GLY A 130 -5.47 -19.73 -2.82
N LYS A 131 -5.60 -18.73 -1.93
CA LYS A 131 -6.56 -17.62 -2.09
C LYS A 131 -5.95 -16.35 -2.69
N MET A 132 -4.63 -16.26 -2.67
CA MET A 132 -3.82 -15.16 -3.18
C MET A 132 -2.58 -15.74 -3.87
N ASP A 133 -2.18 -15.14 -4.99
CA ASP A 133 -0.91 -15.47 -5.62
C ASP A 133 0.29 -15.01 -4.78
N ALA A 134 1.50 -15.42 -5.19
CA ALA A 134 2.73 -15.07 -4.48
C ALA A 134 2.95 -13.54 -4.44
N ALA A 135 2.79 -12.86 -5.58
CA ALA A 135 3.00 -11.42 -5.68
C ALA A 135 2.07 -10.60 -4.76
N THR A 136 0.80 -11.01 -4.63
CA THR A 136 -0.17 -10.40 -3.72
C THR A 136 0.30 -10.53 -2.26
N LYS A 137 0.78 -11.72 -1.88
CA LYS A 137 1.29 -11.97 -0.53
C LYS A 137 2.58 -11.19 -0.26
N ASP A 138 3.47 -11.11 -1.25
CA ASP A 138 4.71 -10.34 -1.15
C ASP A 138 4.42 -8.85 -0.98
N ALA A 139 3.44 -8.30 -1.70
CA ALA A 139 3.02 -6.90 -1.53
C ALA A 139 2.46 -6.65 -0.12
N ILE A 140 1.61 -7.54 0.40
CA ILE A 140 1.13 -7.44 1.80
C ILE A 140 2.31 -7.50 2.78
N ALA A 141 3.25 -8.42 2.57
CA ALA A 141 4.43 -8.56 3.42
C ALA A 141 5.31 -7.32 3.41
N MET A 142 5.52 -6.71 2.24
CA MET A 142 6.24 -5.43 2.11
C MET A 142 5.52 -4.29 2.84
N PHE A 143 4.18 -4.22 2.74
CA PHE A 143 3.44 -3.24 3.52
C PHE A 143 3.56 -3.47 5.03
N VAL A 144 3.47 -4.73 5.49
CA VAL A 144 3.60 -5.05 6.92
C VAL A 144 5.02 -4.76 7.43
N THR A 145 6.06 -4.99 6.64
CA THR A 145 7.44 -4.88 7.14
C THR A 145 8.09 -3.54 6.86
N LYS A 146 7.63 -2.79 5.86
CA LYS A 146 8.22 -1.50 5.46
C LYS A 146 7.21 -0.36 5.30
N GLY A 147 5.93 -0.69 5.29
CA GLY A 147 4.86 0.25 4.96
C GLY A 147 4.06 0.77 6.14
N GLN A 148 4.25 0.24 7.34
CA GLN A 148 3.47 0.70 8.47
C GLN A 148 3.88 2.14 8.85
N VAL A 149 2.94 2.89 9.42
CA VAL A 149 3.17 4.25 9.93
C VAL A 149 2.71 4.27 11.38
N ASP A 150 3.48 4.91 12.26
CA ASP A 150 2.98 5.25 13.59
C ASP A 150 1.96 6.39 13.46
N MET A 151 0.68 6.02 13.42
CA MET A 151 -0.39 6.97 13.16
C MET A 151 -0.56 7.99 14.29
N ASP A 152 -0.14 7.67 15.52
CA ASP A 152 -0.30 8.59 16.67
C ASP A 152 0.67 9.78 16.60
N VAL A 153 1.71 9.68 15.78
CA VAL A 153 2.57 10.83 15.42
C VAL A 153 1.76 11.89 14.65
N TYR A 154 0.80 11.46 13.82
CA TYR A 154 0.06 12.33 12.90
C TYR A 154 -1.40 12.56 13.30
N ILE A 155 -1.93 11.79 14.25
CA ILE A 155 -3.31 11.88 14.72
C ILE A 155 -3.28 11.89 16.25
N ASP A 156 -3.96 12.86 16.86
CA ASP A 156 -4.27 12.80 18.28
C ASP A 156 -5.38 11.76 18.52
N ARG A 157 -5.05 10.67 19.19
CA ARG A 157 -5.95 9.54 19.37
C ARG A 157 -7.21 9.88 20.16
N ALA A 158 -7.10 10.75 21.17
CA ALA A 158 -8.19 11.09 22.06
C ALA A 158 -9.25 11.93 21.34
N SER A 159 -8.80 12.98 20.64
CA SER A 159 -9.68 13.92 19.92
C SER A 159 -9.95 13.54 18.46
N LYS A 160 -9.23 12.54 17.93
CA LYS A 160 -9.18 12.15 16.51
C LYS A 160 -8.70 13.27 15.58
N LYS A 161 -8.07 14.33 16.10
CA LYS A 161 -7.62 15.46 15.29
C LYS A 161 -6.28 15.16 14.63
N ALA A 162 -6.16 15.46 13.35
CA ALA A 162 -4.89 15.36 12.65
C ALA A 162 -3.94 16.46 13.13
N LYS A 163 -2.65 16.13 13.22
CA LYS A 163 -1.57 17.00 13.69
C LYS A 163 -0.85 17.72 12.54
N GLY A 164 -1.38 17.65 11.32
CA GLY A 164 -0.85 18.35 10.14
C GLY A 164 -1.30 19.81 10.03
N ASN A 165 -0.71 20.52 9.08
CA ASN A 165 -1.01 21.90 8.71
C ASN A 165 -2.13 21.97 7.65
N ALA A 166 -3.34 22.36 8.08
CA ALA A 166 -4.50 22.48 7.19
C ALA A 166 -4.32 23.49 6.05
N ALA A 167 -3.54 24.56 6.23
CA ALA A 167 -3.32 25.55 5.18
C ALA A 167 -2.47 24.98 4.03
N LYS A 168 -1.42 24.20 4.35
CA LYS A 168 -0.68 23.41 3.34
C LYS A 168 -1.54 22.32 2.74
N GLY A 169 -2.32 21.63 3.59
CA GLY A 169 -3.26 20.58 3.19
C GLY A 169 -4.27 21.04 2.14
N LYS A 170 -4.78 22.28 2.26
CA LYS A 170 -5.66 22.90 1.27
C LYS A 170 -5.02 22.96 -0.12
N ASN A 171 -3.74 23.32 -0.20
CA ASN A 171 -3.02 23.41 -1.47
C ASN A 171 -2.80 22.01 -2.08
N TYR A 172 -2.41 21.03 -1.27
CA TYR A 172 -2.26 19.64 -1.73
C TYR A 172 -3.59 19.03 -2.17
N TYR A 173 -4.66 19.25 -1.42
CA TYR A 173 -6.00 18.80 -1.80
C TYR A 173 -6.45 19.42 -3.12
N GLY A 174 -6.24 20.74 -3.28
CA GLY A 174 -6.56 21.50 -4.48
C GLY A 174 -5.93 20.96 -5.75
N THR A 175 -4.72 20.41 -5.66
CA THR A 175 -3.95 19.94 -6.83
C THR A 175 -4.02 18.43 -7.04
N LEU A 176 -4.17 17.64 -5.97
CA LEU A 176 -4.11 16.17 -6.02
C LEU A 176 -5.48 15.49 -5.92
N CYS A 177 -6.47 16.13 -5.30
CA CYS A 177 -7.70 15.45 -4.86
C CYS A 177 -8.98 16.04 -5.47
N VAL A 178 -9.02 17.36 -5.70
CA VAL A 178 -10.24 18.08 -6.14
C VAL A 178 -10.83 17.53 -7.44
N ASN A 179 -10.00 17.07 -8.38
CA ASN A 179 -10.48 16.56 -9.66
C ASN A 179 -11.39 15.32 -9.54
N CYS A 180 -11.31 14.59 -8.42
CA CYS A 180 -12.17 13.43 -8.15
C CYS A 180 -13.14 13.69 -6.99
N HIS A 181 -12.70 14.42 -5.96
CA HIS A 181 -13.47 14.63 -4.72
C HIS A 181 -14.24 15.94 -4.66
N GLY A 182 -14.07 16.82 -5.65
CA GLY A 182 -14.68 18.15 -5.69
C GLY A 182 -14.07 19.10 -4.67
N VAL A 183 -14.37 20.39 -4.79
CA VAL A 183 -13.82 21.43 -3.90
C VAL A 183 -14.25 21.25 -2.44
N ASN A 184 -15.43 20.68 -2.21
CA ASN A 184 -16.00 20.46 -0.89
C ASN A 184 -15.74 19.04 -0.32
N GLY A 185 -15.15 18.13 -1.10
CA GLY A 185 -14.97 16.74 -0.64
C GLY A 185 -16.27 15.93 -0.59
N GLU A 186 -17.27 16.31 -1.37
CA GLU A 186 -18.60 15.69 -1.41
C GLU A 186 -18.77 14.74 -2.61
N LEU A 187 -17.67 14.46 -3.33
CA LEU A 187 -17.68 13.56 -4.49
C LEU A 187 -16.82 12.30 -4.30
N PRO A 188 -17.19 11.21 -5.00
CA PRO A 188 -18.48 10.99 -5.68
C PRO A 188 -19.68 10.91 -4.71
N LYS A 189 -20.91 11.17 -5.21
CA LYS A 189 -22.13 11.32 -4.39
C LYS A 189 -22.59 10.05 -3.67
N ASP A 190 -22.10 8.89 -4.08
CA ASP A 190 -22.38 7.60 -3.46
C ASP A 190 -21.45 7.29 -2.27
N MET A 191 -20.53 8.20 -1.95
CA MET A 191 -19.66 8.15 -0.80
C MET A 191 -20.02 9.28 0.19
N PRO A 192 -19.94 9.05 1.52
CA PRO A 192 -20.09 10.12 2.50
C PRO A 192 -19.04 11.22 2.32
N ALA A 193 -19.37 12.45 2.71
CA ALA A 193 -18.45 13.58 2.59
C ALA A 193 -17.11 13.31 3.30
N LEU A 194 -16.01 13.71 2.67
CA LEU A 194 -14.66 13.49 3.18
C LEU A 194 -14.44 14.13 4.55
N GLY A 195 -15.08 15.27 4.84
CA GLY A 195 -15.01 15.90 6.16
C GLY A 195 -15.63 15.04 7.26
N GLY A 196 -16.76 14.39 6.98
CA GLY A 196 -17.42 13.46 7.89
C GLY A 196 -16.55 12.23 8.13
N LEU A 197 -16.07 11.62 7.04
CA LEU A 197 -15.18 10.45 7.11
C LEU A 197 -13.88 10.74 7.89
N SER A 198 -13.25 11.88 7.64
CA SER A 198 -11.97 12.28 8.25
C SER A 198 -12.10 12.60 9.74
N ASN A 199 -13.25 13.11 10.19
CA ASN A 199 -13.50 13.33 11.61
C ASN A 199 -13.95 12.03 12.32
N ASN A 200 -14.68 11.14 11.63
CA ASN A 200 -15.18 9.90 12.22
C ASN A 200 -14.08 8.84 12.39
N ASN A 201 -13.24 8.66 11.37
CA ASN A 201 -12.19 7.65 11.34
C ASN A 201 -10.93 8.16 10.61
N PRO A 202 -10.15 9.06 11.24
CA PRO A 202 -8.96 9.66 10.62
C PRO A 202 -7.90 8.63 10.21
N TRP A 203 -7.77 7.52 10.95
CA TRP A 203 -6.81 6.46 10.64
C TRP A 203 -7.10 5.77 9.31
N GLU A 204 -8.38 5.55 9.00
CA GLU A 204 -8.79 5.01 7.69
C GLU A 204 -8.46 5.97 6.56
N ILE A 205 -8.71 7.26 6.77
CA ILE A 205 -8.47 8.27 5.75
C ILE A 205 -6.98 8.47 5.51
N LEU A 206 -6.15 8.54 6.57
CA LEU A 206 -4.70 8.59 6.40
C LEU A 206 -4.18 7.36 5.67
N HIS A 207 -4.66 6.16 6.03
CA HIS A 207 -4.29 4.93 5.34
C HIS A 207 -4.64 4.99 3.84
N LYS A 208 -5.82 5.50 3.48
CA LYS A 208 -6.26 5.60 2.09
C LYS A 208 -5.54 6.70 1.31
N ILE A 209 -5.17 7.81 1.94
CA ILE A 209 -4.33 8.84 1.31
C ILE A 209 -2.96 8.23 0.95
N LEU A 210 -2.38 7.44 1.85
CA LEU A 210 -1.08 6.81 1.63
C LEU A 210 -1.13 5.71 0.56
N ASN A 211 -2.17 4.87 0.57
CA ASN A 211 -2.17 3.60 -0.19
C ASN A 211 -3.22 3.55 -1.32
N GLY A 212 -4.07 4.57 -1.42
CA GLY A 212 -5.21 4.63 -2.33
C GLY A 212 -6.43 3.82 -1.87
N GLN A 213 -7.50 3.90 -2.66
CA GLN A 213 -8.77 3.21 -2.42
C GLN A 213 -8.87 1.88 -3.21
N PRO A 214 -9.26 0.76 -2.57
CA PRO A 214 -9.49 -0.50 -3.28
C PRO A 214 -10.61 -0.40 -4.31
N GLY A 215 -10.29 -0.77 -5.56
CA GLY A 215 -11.25 -0.78 -6.67
C GLY A 215 -11.45 0.56 -7.38
N GLU A 216 -10.81 1.64 -6.90
CA GLU A 216 -10.90 2.97 -7.50
C GLU A 216 -9.53 3.43 -7.99
N ALA A 217 -9.52 4.36 -8.94
CA ALA A 217 -8.32 5.02 -9.47
C ALA A 217 -7.76 6.12 -8.53
N MET A 218 -8.07 6.06 -7.23
CA MET A 218 -7.50 6.98 -6.24
C MET A 218 -5.99 6.75 -6.12
N PRO A 219 -5.16 7.79 -6.32
CA PRO A 219 -3.71 7.68 -6.26
C PRO A 219 -3.24 7.39 -4.82
N ALA A 220 -2.04 6.81 -4.73
CA ALA A 220 -1.33 6.62 -3.47
C ALA A 220 -0.25 7.71 -3.34
N LEU A 221 -0.14 8.33 -2.17
CA LEU A 221 0.79 9.45 -1.95
C LEU A 221 2.10 9.04 -1.26
N ARG A 222 2.46 7.75 -1.25
CA ARG A 222 3.66 7.24 -0.56
C ARG A 222 4.98 7.84 -1.00
N ALA A 223 5.10 8.21 -2.27
CA ALA A 223 6.32 8.83 -2.78
C ALA A 223 6.51 10.28 -2.26
N LEU A 224 5.50 10.85 -1.61
CA LEU A 224 5.57 12.18 -1.00
C LEU A 224 5.91 12.05 0.49
N PRO A 225 6.54 13.09 1.09
CA PRO A 225 6.75 13.13 2.54
C PRO A 225 5.45 12.90 3.32
N MET A 226 5.54 12.17 4.43
CA MET A 226 4.38 11.81 5.27
C MET A 226 3.56 13.03 5.72
N GLU A 227 4.24 14.17 5.93
CA GLU A 227 3.65 15.46 6.28
C GLU A 227 2.62 15.91 5.26
N VAL A 228 2.81 15.62 3.96
CA VAL A 228 1.82 15.95 2.93
C VAL A 228 0.50 15.24 3.21
N SER A 229 0.54 13.96 3.56
CA SER A 229 -0.66 13.17 3.86
C SER A 229 -1.33 13.63 5.15
N ALA A 230 -0.54 13.98 6.17
CA ALA A 230 -1.05 14.52 7.43
C ALA A 230 -1.69 15.92 7.27
N ASP A 231 -1.07 16.77 6.46
CA ASP A 231 -1.57 18.10 6.10
C ASP A 231 -2.89 17.98 5.36
N VAL A 232 -2.98 17.10 4.35
CA VAL A 232 -4.23 16.80 3.63
C VAL A 232 -5.30 16.34 4.61
N LEU A 233 -5.03 15.35 5.48
CA LEU A 233 -6.00 14.90 6.47
C LEU A 233 -6.47 16.04 7.38
N SER A 234 -5.57 16.91 7.84
CA SER A 234 -5.90 18.09 8.66
C SER A 234 -6.84 19.03 7.91
N TYR A 235 -6.59 19.29 6.63
CA TYR A 235 -7.51 20.06 5.79
C TYR A 235 -8.86 19.37 5.61
N LEU A 236 -8.89 18.07 5.32
CA LEU A 236 -10.14 17.32 5.16
C LEU A 236 -11.03 17.44 6.40
N GLN A 237 -10.47 17.49 7.60
CA GLN A 237 -11.25 17.65 8.84
C GLN A 237 -11.95 19.02 8.97
N THR A 238 -11.63 19.99 8.11
CA THR A 238 -12.27 21.30 8.01
C THR A 238 -13.39 21.37 6.97
N LEU A 239 -13.49 20.37 6.09
CA LEU A 239 -14.51 20.29 5.04
C LEU A 239 -15.91 19.97 5.61
N PRO A 240 -16.98 20.21 4.82
CA PRO A 240 -18.33 19.77 5.15
C PRO A 240 -18.39 18.30 5.58
N LYS A 241 -19.23 18.02 6.59
CA LYS A 241 -19.36 16.68 7.17
C LYS A 241 -20.44 15.83 6.52
N GLU A 242 -21.40 16.48 5.86
CA GLU A 242 -22.58 15.89 5.21
C GLU A 242 -22.78 16.58 3.86
#